data_AF-A0A7L4TLH0-F1
#
_entry.id   AF-A0A7L4TLH0-F1
#
_cell.length_a   1.000
_cell.length_b   1.000
_cell.length_c   1.000
_cell.angle_alpha   90.00
_cell.angle_beta   90.00
_cell.angle_gamma   90.00
#
_symmetry.space_group_name_H-M   'P 1'
#
loop_
_entity.id
_entity.type
_entity.pdbx_description
1 polymer ?
#
loop_
_entity_poly.entity_id
_entity_poly.type
_entity_poly.pdbx_seq_one_letter_code
_entity_poly.pdbx_strand_id
1 'polypeptide(L)'
;NRASKSVEDLYAAGGGVGPITNGLAMASTYMSLATFLGVTGLILNLQAPFILLWIQMIVAIPLITIIYGTSLRRMGAFSPTHFVRERYGVSASIIAALFMILVSIMYALGQMIGIAVTFETLLGIPYMTGLIIGGLLIVGYVTIGGMSGATNNAAIQMVIIALMFIVPLGAIMKAMGGTGWYFPPLLYAD
;
A
#
# COMPACT_ATOMS: atom_id res chain seq x y z
N ASN A 1 -10.81 22.71 -0.24
CA ASN A 1 -11.02 23.08 1.19
C ASN A 1 -12.48 23.08 1.65
N ARG A 2 -13.27 22.01 1.47
CA ARG A 2 -14.63 21.94 2.08
C ARG A 2 -14.85 20.79 3.09
N ALA A 3 -13.91 19.86 3.26
CA ALA A 3 -14.14 18.67 4.09
C ALA A 3 -13.28 18.54 5.36
N SER A 4 -12.09 19.15 5.45
CA SER A 4 -11.27 19.10 6.67
C SER A 4 -11.42 20.41 7.44
N LYS A 5 -12.09 20.36 8.59
CA LYS A 5 -12.23 21.51 9.50
C LYS A 5 -11.38 21.34 10.77
N SER A 6 -10.85 20.13 11.02
CA SER A 6 -9.95 19.82 12.15
C SER A 6 -8.73 18.99 11.73
N VAL A 7 -7.71 18.95 12.62
CA VAL A 7 -6.53 18.07 12.50
C VAL A 7 -6.94 16.59 12.41
N GLU A 8 -8.02 16.22 13.10
CA GLU A 8 -8.58 14.87 13.12
C GLU A 8 -9.24 14.50 11.78
N ASP A 9 -9.88 15.46 11.10
CA ASP A 9 -10.38 15.25 9.74
C ASP A 9 -9.24 15.02 8.74
N LEU A 10 -8.13 15.74 8.93
CA LEU A 10 -6.98 15.65 8.02
C LEU A 10 -6.23 14.32 8.17
N TYR A 11 -6.01 13.86 9.41
CA TYR A 11 -5.20 12.66 9.70
C TYR A 11 -6.01 11.37 9.92
N ALA A 12 -7.25 11.46 10.38
CA ALA A 12 -8.09 10.30 10.71
C ALA A 12 -9.42 10.26 9.94
N ALA A 13 -9.60 11.16 8.95
CA ALA A 13 -10.83 11.27 8.17
C ALA A 13 -12.10 11.42 9.04
N GLY A 14 -11.97 11.97 10.25
CA GLY A 14 -13.06 12.10 11.21
C GLY A 14 -13.69 10.77 11.65
N GLY A 15 -13.03 9.64 11.40
CA GLY A 15 -13.57 8.30 11.67
C GLY A 15 -14.72 7.86 10.73
N GLY A 16 -14.99 8.61 9.66
CA GLY A 16 -16.13 8.37 8.76
C GLY A 16 -15.93 7.31 7.67
N VAL A 17 -14.74 6.71 7.57
CA VAL A 17 -14.45 5.71 6.52
C VAL A 17 -14.97 4.33 6.94
N GLY A 18 -15.77 3.72 6.06
CA GLY A 18 -16.34 2.39 6.28
C GLY A 18 -15.28 1.27 6.34
N PRO A 19 -15.60 0.12 6.95
CA PRO A 19 -14.65 -0.97 7.15
C PRO A 19 -14.15 -1.60 5.84
N ILE A 20 -15.01 -1.73 4.83
CA ILE A 20 -14.63 -2.28 3.52
C ILE A 20 -13.66 -1.33 2.81
N THR A 21 -13.98 -0.03 2.77
CA THR A 21 -13.12 0.99 2.16
C THR A 21 -11.75 1.04 2.83
N ASN A 22 -11.70 1.01 4.16
CA ASN A 22 -10.45 0.95 4.91
C ASN A 22 -9.66 -0.33 4.60
N GLY A 23 -10.32 -1.49 4.54
CA GLY A 23 -9.68 -2.76 4.19
C GLY A 23 -9.08 -2.76 2.78
N LEU A 24 -9.82 -2.26 1.79
CA LEU A 24 -9.34 -2.10 0.42
C LEU A 24 -8.18 -1.12 0.33
N ALA A 25 -8.26 0.02 1.03
CA ALA A 25 -7.19 1.02 1.07
C ALA A 25 -5.91 0.50 1.73
N MET A 26 -6.04 -0.30 2.79
CA MET A 26 -4.89 -0.99 3.38
C MET A 26 -4.29 -1.96 2.35
N ALA A 27 -5.11 -2.78 1.70
CA ALA A 27 -4.65 -3.73 0.69
C ALA A 27 -3.92 -3.05 -0.49
N SER A 28 -4.43 -1.94 -1.04
CA SER A 28 -3.73 -1.21 -2.11
C SER A 28 -2.39 -0.63 -1.65
N THR A 29 -2.31 -0.14 -0.41
CA THR A 29 -1.06 0.43 0.13
C THR A 29 0.04 -0.63 0.22
N TYR A 30 -0.33 -1.90 0.45
CA TYR A 30 0.61 -3.03 0.38
C TYR A 30 0.93 -3.48 -1.05
N MET A 31 -0.02 -3.35 -1.97
CA MET A 31 0.18 -3.61 -3.41
C MET A 31 0.96 -2.45 -4.05
N SER A 32 2.20 -2.26 -3.60
CA SER A 32 3.11 -1.23 -4.09
C SER A 32 3.89 -1.69 -5.33
N LEU A 33 4.50 -0.74 -6.04
CA LEU A 33 5.38 -1.01 -7.18
C LEU A 33 6.61 -1.86 -6.80
N ALA A 34 7.10 -1.70 -5.56
CA ALA A 34 8.15 -2.56 -5.00
C ALA A 34 7.65 -4.00 -4.80
N THR A 35 6.40 -4.17 -4.41
CA THR A 35 5.76 -5.50 -4.35
C THR A 35 5.64 -6.07 -5.76
N PHE A 36 5.17 -5.29 -6.73
CA PHE A 36 4.96 -5.77 -8.11
C PHE A 36 6.27 -6.19 -8.80
N LEU A 37 7.27 -5.31 -8.85
CA LEU A 37 8.53 -5.59 -9.56
C LEU A 37 9.53 -6.37 -8.69
N GLY A 38 9.65 -6.01 -7.41
CA GLY A 38 10.63 -6.60 -6.50
C GLY A 38 10.29 -8.04 -6.11
N VAL A 39 9.04 -8.33 -5.75
CA VAL A 39 8.63 -9.70 -5.39
C VAL A 39 8.68 -10.60 -6.60
N THR A 40 8.25 -10.14 -7.77
CA THR A 40 8.37 -10.91 -9.01
C THR A 40 9.82 -11.26 -9.32
N GLY A 41 10.74 -10.29 -9.24
CA GLY A 41 12.17 -10.54 -9.42
C GLY A 41 12.74 -11.53 -8.40
N LEU A 42 12.31 -11.46 -7.14
CA LEU A 42 12.73 -12.40 -6.11
C LEU A 42 12.10 -13.78 -6.27
N ILE A 43 10.85 -13.90 -6.74
CA ILE A 43 10.23 -15.19 -7.08
C ILE A 43 11.00 -15.87 -8.20
N LEU A 44 11.45 -15.14 -9.23
CA LEU A 44 12.25 -15.71 -10.31
C LEU A 44 13.58 -16.31 -9.81
N ASN A 45 14.17 -15.72 -8.77
CA ASN A 45 15.45 -16.17 -8.21
C ASN A 45 15.29 -17.22 -7.10
N LEU A 46 14.29 -17.08 -6.24
CA LEU A 46 14.12 -17.85 -4.99
C LEU A 46 12.96 -18.85 -5.04
N GLN A 47 12.12 -18.80 -6.07
CA GLN A 47 11.09 -19.77 -6.41
C GLN A 47 10.11 -20.07 -5.25
N ALA A 48 9.64 -21.31 -5.12
CA ALA A 48 8.56 -21.70 -4.22
C ALA A 48 8.78 -21.38 -2.72
N PRO A 49 9.98 -21.53 -2.14
CA PRO A 49 10.23 -21.14 -0.74
C PRO A 49 9.89 -19.68 -0.44
N PHE A 50 10.18 -18.78 -1.37
CA PHE A 50 9.90 -17.36 -1.21
C PHE A 50 8.40 -17.06 -1.28
N ILE A 51 7.65 -17.78 -2.12
CA ILE A 51 6.18 -17.66 -2.19
C ILE A 51 5.55 -18.01 -0.83
N LEU A 52 6.00 -19.10 -0.20
CA LEU A 52 5.49 -19.51 1.12
C LEU A 52 5.78 -18.46 2.21
N LEU A 53 6.99 -17.88 2.19
CA LEU A 53 7.36 -16.78 3.08
C LEU A 53 6.48 -15.55 2.85
N TRP A 54 6.17 -15.22 1.60
CA TRP A 54 5.29 -14.10 1.25
C TRP A 54 3.86 -14.27 1.72
N ILE A 55 3.29 -15.47 1.59
CA ILE A 55 1.95 -15.77 2.08
C ILE A 55 1.87 -15.53 3.60
N GLN A 56 2.86 -16.00 4.36
CA GLN A 56 2.93 -15.77 5.82
C GLN A 56 2.95 -14.28 6.16
N MET A 57 3.69 -13.48 5.40
CA MET A 57 3.76 -12.04 5.60
C MET A 57 2.40 -11.35 5.36
N ILE A 58 1.67 -11.76 4.32
CA ILE A 58 0.33 -11.22 4.02
C ILE A 58 -0.67 -11.56 5.13
N VAL A 59 -0.60 -12.77 5.70
CA VAL A 59 -1.49 -13.21 6.80
C VAL A 59 -1.16 -12.53 8.13
N ALA A 60 0.12 -12.21 8.38
CA ALA A 60 0.55 -11.55 9.62
C ALA A 60 -0.06 -10.13 9.79
N ILE A 61 -0.31 -9.42 8.69
CA ILE A 61 -0.80 -8.03 8.70
C ILE A 61 -2.20 -7.88 9.34
N PRO A 62 -3.25 -8.60 8.90
CA PRO A 62 -4.56 -8.51 9.53
C PRO A 62 -4.51 -8.98 11.00
N LEU A 63 -3.69 -9.99 11.31
CA LEU A 63 -3.49 -10.45 12.69
C LEU A 63 -2.94 -9.33 13.58
N ILE A 64 -1.87 -8.66 13.18
CA ILE A 64 -1.30 -7.52 13.92
C ILE A 64 -2.32 -6.40 14.07
N THR A 65 -3.09 -6.11 13.00
CA THR A 65 -4.09 -5.04 13.02
C THR A 65 -5.23 -5.35 13.98
N ILE A 66 -5.69 -6.62 14.08
CA ILE A 66 -6.73 -7.04 15.03
C ILE A 66 -6.20 -6.96 16.47
N ILE A 67 -4.98 -7.44 16.72
CA ILE A 67 -4.37 -7.51 18.05
C ILE A 67 -4.09 -6.11 18.61
N TYR A 68 -3.43 -5.25 17.82
CA TYR A 68 -2.99 -3.93 18.29
C TYR A 68 -4.00 -2.82 18.00
N GLY A 69 -4.84 -2.97 16.97
CA GLY A 69 -5.77 -1.93 16.53
C GLY A 69 -6.81 -1.57 17.59
N THR A 70 -7.30 -2.55 18.37
CA THR A 70 -8.27 -2.29 19.44
C THR A 70 -7.67 -1.44 20.57
N SER A 71 -6.45 -1.77 21.00
CA SER A 71 -5.69 -1.03 22.01
C SER A 71 -5.37 0.39 21.54
N LEU A 72 -4.89 0.56 20.30
CA LEU A 72 -4.59 1.86 19.71
C LEU A 72 -5.84 2.75 19.60
N ARG A 73 -6.97 2.18 19.16
CA ARG A 73 -8.24 2.90 19.04
C ARG A 73 -8.80 3.36 20.39
N ARG A 74 -8.65 2.55 21.45
CA ARG A 74 -9.09 2.92 22.81
C ARG A 74 -8.29 4.07 23.42
N MET A 75 -7.03 4.23 23.04
CA MET A 75 -6.18 5.34 23.52
C MET A 75 -6.41 6.66 22.77
N GLY A 76 -7.23 6.69 21.71
CA GLY A 76 -7.37 7.87 20.85
C GLY A 76 -6.05 8.29 20.18
N ALA A 77 -5.08 7.38 20.09
CA ALA A 77 -3.76 7.66 19.56
C ALA A 77 -3.81 7.73 18.02
N PHE A 78 -3.51 8.90 17.45
CA PHE A 78 -3.45 9.10 16.00
C PHE A 78 -2.13 8.65 15.36
N SER A 79 -1.12 8.29 16.16
CA SER A 79 0.18 7.83 15.69
C SER A 79 0.80 6.79 16.62
N PRO A 80 1.55 5.79 16.12
CA PRO A 80 2.28 4.84 16.96
C PRO A 80 3.24 5.50 17.96
N THR A 81 3.78 6.68 17.65
CA THR A 81 4.65 7.43 18.58
C THR A 81 3.91 7.94 19.81
N HIS A 82 2.59 8.12 19.72
CA HIS A 82 1.76 8.48 20.86
C HIS A 82 1.70 7.33 21.86
N PHE A 83 1.57 6.09 21.38
CA PHE A 83 1.67 4.91 22.24
C PHE A 83 3.04 4.82 22.92
N VAL A 84 4.12 5.03 22.15
CA VAL A 84 5.47 5.02 22.72
C VAL A 84 5.64 6.13 23.76
N ARG A 85 5.06 7.30 23.52
CA ARG A 85 5.09 8.43 24.47
C ARG A 85 4.40 8.08 25.78
N GLU A 86 3.20 7.51 25.70
CA GLU A 86 2.41 7.16 26.88
C GLU A 86 3.07 6.04 27.69
N ARG A 87 3.68 5.07 27.02
CA ARG A 87 4.28 3.90 27.67
C ARG A 87 5.70 4.12 28.18
N TYR A 88 6.52 4.89 27.44
CA TYR A 88 7.98 4.99 27.63
C TYR A 88 8.49 6.43 27.73
N GLY A 89 7.62 7.44 27.63
CA GLY A 89 7.98 8.85 27.80
C GLY A 89 8.39 9.57 26.52
N VAL A 90 8.63 10.88 26.65
CA VAL A 90 8.85 11.80 25.53
C VAL A 90 10.11 11.47 24.72
N SER A 91 11.23 11.16 25.38
CA SER A 91 12.50 10.87 24.70
C SER A 91 12.39 9.66 23.77
N ALA A 92 11.74 8.59 24.21
CA ALA A 92 11.50 7.40 23.38
C ALA A 92 10.57 7.69 22.19
N SER A 93 9.55 8.53 22.40
CA SER A 93 8.63 8.96 21.34
C SER A 93 9.32 9.75 20.24
N ILE A 94 10.25 10.66 20.60
CA ILE A 94 11.03 11.43 19.63
C ILE A 94 11.90 10.50 18.77
N ILE A 95 12.60 9.56 19.40
CA ILE A 95 13.42 8.57 18.67
C ILE A 95 12.53 7.76 17.73
N ALA A 96 11.39 7.24 18.20
CA ALA A 96 10.46 6.50 17.36
C ALA A 96 9.93 7.35 16.19
N ALA A 97 9.66 8.64 16.41
CA ALA A 97 9.19 9.55 15.36
C ALA A 97 10.26 9.76 14.28
N LEU A 98 11.52 9.95 14.68
CA LEU A 98 12.64 10.08 13.74
C LEU A 98 12.81 8.84 12.87
N PHE A 99 12.76 7.64 13.47
CA PHE A 99 12.80 6.39 12.73
C PHE A 99 11.61 6.23 11.78
N MET A 100 10.39 6.54 12.21
CA MET A 100 9.22 6.47 11.33
C MET A 100 9.31 7.45 10.16
N ILE A 101 9.81 8.67 10.37
CA ILE A 101 10.05 9.65 9.30
C ILE A 101 11.08 9.10 8.31
N LEU A 102 12.20 8.57 8.81
CA LEU A 102 13.25 8.00 7.96
C LEU A 102 12.71 6.86 7.09
N VAL A 103 12.01 5.90 7.69
CA VAL A 103 11.40 4.77 6.97
C VAL A 103 10.37 5.27 5.95
N SER A 104 9.56 6.27 6.30
CA SER A 104 8.56 6.85 5.39
C SER A 104 9.21 7.54 4.18
N ILE A 105 10.34 8.24 4.37
CA ILE A 105 11.08 8.86 3.27
C ILE A 105 11.67 7.78 2.36
N MET A 106 12.30 6.75 2.92
CA MET A 106 12.85 5.64 2.12
C MET A 106 11.76 4.94 1.31
N TYR A 107 10.60 4.72 1.91
CA TYR A 107 9.45 4.14 1.23
C TYR A 107 8.93 5.04 0.09
N ALA A 108 8.78 6.35 0.35
CA ALA A 108 8.34 7.31 -0.65
C ALA A 108 9.32 7.43 -1.82
N LEU A 109 10.63 7.38 -1.57
CA LEU A 109 11.66 7.38 -2.62
C LEU A 109 11.50 6.18 -3.55
N GLY A 110 11.34 4.97 -2.99
CA GLY A 110 11.11 3.76 -3.79
C GLY A 110 9.86 3.85 -4.66
N GLN A 111 8.77 4.39 -4.13
CA GLN A 111 7.52 4.62 -4.87
C GLN A 111 7.71 5.59 -6.04
N MET A 112 8.40 6.71 -5.79
CA MET A 112 8.65 7.74 -6.80
C MET A 112 9.53 7.25 -7.95
N ILE A 113 10.58 6.48 -7.64
CA ILE A 113 11.41 5.80 -8.65
C ILE A 113 10.53 4.86 -9.48
N GLY A 114 9.67 4.07 -8.82
CA GLY A 114 8.75 3.16 -9.49
C GLY A 114 7.82 3.85 -10.49
N ILE A 115 7.25 5.01 -10.12
CA ILE A 115 6.39 5.80 -11.00
C ILE A 115 7.17 6.30 -12.22
N ALA A 116 8.36 6.85 -12.02
CA ALA A 116 9.18 7.40 -13.09
C ALA A 116 9.61 6.30 -14.10
N VAL A 117 10.06 5.14 -13.60
CA VAL A 117 10.40 3.98 -14.45
C VAL A 117 9.18 3.47 -15.21
N THR A 118 8.01 3.42 -14.57
CA THR A 118 6.76 2.97 -15.22
C THR A 118 6.36 3.91 -16.36
N PHE A 119 6.47 5.23 -16.15
CA PHE A 119 6.13 6.21 -17.19
C PHE A 119 7.12 6.17 -18.35
N GLU A 120 8.41 5.97 -18.07
CA GLU A 120 9.43 5.81 -19.09
C GLU A 120 9.22 4.55 -19.93
N THR A 121 8.97 3.42 -19.27
CA THR A 121 8.80 2.12 -19.95
C THR A 121 7.49 1.99 -20.72
N LEU A 122 6.37 2.49 -20.17
CA LEU A 122 5.05 2.31 -20.77
C LEU A 122 4.65 3.45 -21.71
N LEU A 123 5.03 4.68 -21.40
CA LEU A 123 4.58 5.88 -22.11
C LEU A 123 5.70 6.57 -22.90
N GLY A 124 6.96 6.10 -22.76
CA GLY A 124 8.12 6.73 -23.39
C GLY A 124 8.44 8.11 -22.84
N ILE A 125 7.90 8.49 -21.68
CA ILE A 125 8.14 9.80 -21.06
C ILE A 125 9.50 9.77 -20.35
N PRO A 126 10.42 10.72 -20.60
CA PRO A 126 11.72 10.71 -19.94
C PRO A 126 11.62 10.64 -18.41
N TYR A 127 12.46 9.82 -17.78
CA TYR A 127 12.44 9.55 -16.33
C TYR A 127 12.24 10.81 -15.47
N MET A 128 13.06 11.84 -15.68
CA MET A 128 12.99 13.08 -14.86
C MET A 128 11.67 13.82 -15.02
N THR A 129 11.09 13.79 -16.23
CA THR A 129 9.78 14.41 -16.49
C THR A 129 8.67 13.61 -15.83
N GLY A 130 8.70 12.28 -15.94
CA GLY A 130 7.75 11.39 -15.29
C GLY A 130 7.79 11.51 -13.76
N LEU A 131 8.99 11.62 -13.18
CA LEU A 131 9.21 11.81 -11.75
C LEU A 131 8.56 13.10 -11.23
N ILE A 132 8.82 14.23 -11.90
CA ILE A 132 8.30 15.54 -11.49
C ILE A 132 6.77 15.58 -11.63
N ILE A 133 6.24 15.15 -12.78
CA ILE A 133 4.79 15.17 -13.02
C ILE A 133 4.06 14.24 -12.05
N GLY A 134 4.55 13.01 -11.88
CA GLY A 134 3.96 12.04 -10.95
C GLY A 134 3.97 12.57 -9.50
N GLY A 135 5.07 13.19 -9.08
CA GLY A 135 5.20 13.77 -7.74
C GLY A 135 4.23 14.93 -7.52
N LEU A 136 4.13 15.85 -8.48
CA LEU A 136 3.19 16.98 -8.40
C LEU A 136 1.74 16.52 -8.35
N LEU A 137 1.37 15.50 -9.12
CA LEU A 137 0.03 14.92 -9.09
C LEU A 137 -0.28 14.32 -7.72
N ILE A 138 0.66 13.55 -7.15
CA ILE A 138 0.50 12.94 -5.83
C ILE A 138 0.34 13.99 -4.74
N VAL A 139 1.26 14.96 -4.69
CA VAL A 139 1.18 16.06 -3.72
C VAL A 139 -0.13 16.82 -3.90
N GLY A 140 -0.54 17.09 -5.14
CA GLY A 140 -1.78 17.79 -5.47
C GLY A 140 -3.02 17.08 -4.92
N TYR A 141 -3.22 15.80 -5.24
CA TYR A 141 -4.44 15.12 -4.77
C TYR A 141 -4.41 14.83 -3.26
N VAL A 142 -3.24 14.56 -2.67
CA VAL A 142 -3.13 14.31 -1.22
C VAL A 142 -3.41 15.58 -0.42
N THR A 143 -2.85 16.71 -0.85
CA THR A 143 -3.08 18.00 -0.17
C THR A 143 -4.54 18.46 -0.28
N ILE A 144 -5.21 18.19 -1.40
CA ILE A 144 -6.62 18.53 -1.59
C ILE A 144 -7.56 17.56 -0.85
N GLY A 145 -7.25 16.27 -0.86
CA GLY A 145 -8.14 15.20 -0.40
C GLY A 145 -8.01 14.84 1.09
N GLY A 146 -6.85 15.10 1.70
CA GLY A 146 -6.55 14.64 3.07
C GLY A 146 -6.63 13.12 3.21
N MET A 147 -6.70 12.61 4.45
CA MET A 147 -6.79 11.17 4.70
C MET A 147 -8.04 10.55 4.05
N SER A 148 -9.21 11.20 4.12
CA SER A 148 -10.44 10.67 3.52
C SER A 148 -10.32 10.49 2.00
N GLY A 149 -9.78 11.49 1.30
CA GLY A 149 -9.54 11.40 -0.14
C GLY A 149 -8.49 10.35 -0.50
N ALA A 150 -7.38 10.30 0.25
CA ALA A 150 -6.33 9.30 0.05
C ALA A 150 -6.86 7.88 0.24
N THR A 151 -7.64 7.63 1.30
CA THR A 151 -8.22 6.30 1.59
C THR A 151 -9.23 5.88 0.53
N ASN A 152 -10.08 6.78 0.06
CA ASN A 152 -11.03 6.47 -1.02
C ASN A 152 -10.32 6.18 -2.35
N ASN A 153 -9.30 6.97 -2.70
CA ASN A 153 -8.47 6.73 -3.89
C ASN A 153 -7.77 5.36 -3.80
N ALA A 154 -7.21 5.04 -2.64
CA ALA A 154 -6.56 3.76 -2.36
C ALA A 154 -7.55 2.58 -2.48
N ALA A 155 -8.76 2.71 -1.94
CA ALA A 155 -9.78 1.67 -2.06
C ALA A 155 -10.16 1.39 -3.54
N ILE A 156 -10.33 2.43 -4.34
CA ILE A 156 -10.58 2.30 -5.79
C ILE A 156 -9.37 1.68 -6.49
N GLN A 157 -8.16 2.12 -6.14
CA GLN A 157 -6.92 1.57 -6.68
C GLN A 157 -6.82 0.06 -6.44
N MET A 158 -7.21 -0.44 -5.26
CA MET A 158 -7.21 -1.89 -4.99
C MET A 158 -8.13 -2.65 -5.94
N VAL A 159 -9.34 -2.13 -6.20
CA VAL A 159 -10.30 -2.76 -7.12
C VAL A 159 -9.72 -2.81 -8.52
N ILE A 160 -9.10 -1.72 -8.99
CA ILE A 160 -8.44 -1.66 -10.30
C ILE A 160 -7.29 -2.67 -10.36
N ILE A 161 -6.41 -2.70 -9.36
CA ILE A 161 -5.29 -3.64 -9.30
C ILE A 161 -5.82 -5.09 -9.35
N ALA A 162 -6.82 -5.43 -8.54
CA ALA A 162 -7.39 -6.78 -8.52
C ALA A 162 -7.92 -7.21 -9.90
N LEU A 163 -8.67 -6.33 -10.58
CA LEU A 163 -9.18 -6.61 -11.93
C LEU A 163 -8.05 -6.74 -12.96
N MET A 164 -7.06 -5.84 -12.91
CA MET A 164 -5.91 -5.82 -13.81
C MET A 164 -4.96 -7.01 -13.60
N PHE A 165 -5.01 -7.67 -12.44
CA PHE A 165 -4.31 -8.92 -12.21
C PHE A 165 -5.11 -10.13 -12.70
N ILE A 166 -6.37 -10.24 -12.27
CA ILE A 166 -7.18 -11.45 -12.49
C ILE A 166 -7.54 -11.63 -13.97
N VAL A 167 -7.95 -10.54 -14.65
CA VAL A 167 -8.46 -10.63 -16.03
C VAL A 167 -7.36 -11.02 -17.03
N PRO A 168 -6.19 -10.36 -17.07
CA PRO A 168 -5.12 -10.74 -17.97
C PRO A 168 -4.55 -12.13 -17.64
N LEU A 169 -4.43 -12.48 -16.36
CA LEU A 169 -3.97 -13.81 -15.95
C LEU A 169 -4.88 -14.90 -16.49
N GLY A 170 -6.20 -14.76 -16.31
CA GLY A 170 -7.16 -15.73 -16.83
C GLY A 170 -7.16 -15.82 -18.35
N ALA A 171 -6.98 -14.69 -19.05
CA ALA A 171 -6.85 -14.67 -20.50
C ALA A 171 -5.59 -15.41 -20.98
N ILE A 172 -4.44 -15.20 -20.32
CA ILE A 172 -3.18 -15.88 -20.62
C ILE A 172 -3.31 -17.38 -20.36
N MET A 173 -3.84 -17.78 -19.19
CA MET A 173 -4.04 -19.19 -18.86
C MET A 173 -4.95 -19.90 -19.88
N LYS A 174 -6.03 -19.24 -20.30
CA LYS A 174 -6.93 -19.77 -21.33
C LYS A 174 -6.21 -19.93 -22.68
N ALA A 175 -5.39 -18.96 -23.07
CA ALA A 175 -4.61 -19.03 -24.30
C ALA A 175 -3.53 -20.14 -24.25
N MET A 176 -3.00 -20.44 -23.07
CA MET A 176 -2.03 -21.52 -22.83
C MET A 176 -2.68 -22.90 -22.65
N GLY A 177 -4.01 -23.02 -22.71
CA GLY A 177 -4.73 -24.29 -22.59
C GLY A 177 -5.00 -24.76 -21.16
N GLY A 178 -4.82 -23.90 -20.16
CA GLY A 178 -5.08 -24.22 -18.76
C GLY A 178 -6.56 -24.55 -18.50
N THR A 179 -6.83 -25.73 -17.96
CA THR A 179 -8.20 -26.22 -17.72
C THR A 179 -8.91 -25.43 -16.61
N GLY A 180 -8.13 -24.89 -15.67
CA GLY A 180 -8.57 -24.01 -14.59
C GLY A 180 -8.37 -22.51 -14.85
N TRP A 181 -8.44 -22.00 -16.08
CA TRP A 181 -8.14 -20.59 -16.42
C TRP A 181 -8.89 -19.51 -15.61
N TYR A 182 -10.00 -19.86 -14.95
CA TYR A 182 -10.76 -18.95 -14.08
C TYR A 182 -10.20 -18.85 -12.66
N PHE A 183 -9.21 -19.67 -12.30
CA PHE A 183 -8.58 -19.68 -10.98
C PHE A 183 -7.06 -19.93 -11.10
N PRO A 184 -6.20 -19.08 -10.50
CA PRO A 184 -4.76 -19.28 -10.59
C PRO A 184 -4.37 -20.65 -10.01
N PRO A 185 -3.47 -21.40 -10.67
CA PRO A 185 -3.05 -22.69 -10.16
C PRO A 185 -2.23 -22.44 -8.90
N LEU A 186 -2.73 -22.96 -7.76
CA LEU A 186 -2.10 -22.75 -6.45
C LEU A 186 -0.83 -23.60 -6.26
N LEU A 187 -0.57 -24.52 -7.19
CA LEU A 187 0.56 -25.44 -7.22
C LEU A 187 1.08 -25.52 -8.66
N TYR A 188 2.27 -26.12 -8.84
CA TYR A 188 2.84 -26.44 -10.16
C TYR A 188 2.06 -27.55 -10.91
N ALA A 189 0.75 -27.40 -11.07
CA ALA A 189 -0.12 -28.26 -11.87
C ALA A 189 -1.18 -27.36 -12.50
N ASP A 190 -1.43 -27.33 -13.81
CA ASP A 190 -1.29 -28.39 -14.83
C ASP A 190 0.09 -28.53 -15.51
#